data_AF-A0A1C3RGA1-F1
#
_entry.id   AF-A0A1C3RGA1-F1
#
_cell.length_a   1.000
_cell.length_b   1.000
_cell.length_c   1.000
_cell.angle_alpha   90.00
_cell.angle_beta   90.00
_cell.angle_gamma   90.00
#
_symmetry.space_group_name_H-M   'P 1'
#
loop_
_entity.id
_entity.type
_entity.pdbx_description
1 polymer ?
#
loop_
_entity_poly.entity_id
_entity_poly.type
_entity_poly.pdbx_seq_one_letter_code
_entity_poly.pdbx_strand_id
1 'polypeptide(L)'
;MKTFVSTLIVAFIFLTILFLVFTPNSLFPSIANCNPNGYKEGSYLAYCAEERYGDYEHWAFLNNAELGIQENLLKADILFLGNSRTQYAFSSPKTVNYFNKQKKDFYVAGFGYSEQGLFARKLIQNIGLKPKLVVINADPFFTDFSSAISKELEKTDIRLTLKYKLKKWQQGLHEYICNSQKNTILSSYLCGEQRVLYREIATGFWDTRFFAKDGGYPVDYLKTNNLSKRVEESLPFAKAFLQETEIKPECVIITVIPHVATELDFGKQLAKKLNLPTIIPKINGLKTKDKTHLNQDSANIWLESFYHKLTPFLNKCT
;
A
#
# COMPACT_ATOMS: atom_id res chain seq x y z
N MET A 1 -54.20 -6.24 -19.40
CA MET A 1 -53.07 -6.94 -20.07
C MET A 1 -51.76 -6.15 -20.01
N LYS A 2 -51.72 -4.88 -20.44
CA LYS A 2 -50.49 -4.04 -20.37
C LYS A 2 -49.90 -3.89 -18.95
N THR A 3 -50.74 -3.64 -17.93
CA THR A 3 -50.30 -3.52 -16.53
C THR A 3 -49.70 -4.80 -15.97
N PHE A 4 -50.29 -5.96 -16.28
CA PHE A 4 -49.78 -7.27 -15.84
C PHE A 4 -48.41 -7.61 -16.45
N VAL A 5 -48.21 -7.30 -17.74
CA VAL A 5 -46.92 -7.48 -18.42
C VAL A 5 -45.85 -6.55 -17.85
N SER A 6 -46.20 -5.28 -17.56
CA SER A 6 -45.27 -4.35 -16.91
C SER A 6 -44.85 -4.80 -15.52
N THR A 7 -45.77 -5.32 -14.69
CA THR A 7 -45.43 -5.84 -13.35
C THR A 7 -44.50 -7.05 -13.41
N LEU A 8 -44.73 -7.97 -14.36
CA LEU A 8 -43.85 -9.13 -14.55
C LEU A 8 -42.45 -8.75 -15.01
N ILE A 9 -42.32 -7.75 -15.89
CA ILE A 9 -41.01 -7.26 -16.35
C ILE A 9 -40.25 -6.62 -15.17
N VAL A 10 -40.90 -5.79 -14.37
CA VAL A 10 -40.27 -5.16 -13.19
C VAL A 10 -39.86 -6.22 -12.19
N ALA A 11 -40.73 -7.19 -11.87
CA ALA A 11 -40.42 -8.28 -10.96
C ALA A 11 -39.27 -9.16 -11.47
N PHE A 12 -39.24 -9.47 -12.77
CA PHE A 12 -38.15 -10.22 -13.39
C PHE A 12 -36.83 -9.45 -13.32
N ILE A 13 -36.81 -8.16 -13.63
CA ILE A 13 -35.63 -7.30 -13.50
C ILE A 13 -35.16 -7.30 -12.04
N PHE A 14 -36.07 -7.13 -11.07
CA PHE A 14 -35.74 -7.14 -9.65
C PHE A 14 -35.18 -8.49 -9.19
N LEU A 15 -35.81 -9.60 -9.57
CA LEU A 15 -35.36 -10.96 -9.27
C LEU A 15 -34.02 -11.29 -9.93
N THR A 16 -33.79 -10.81 -11.15
CA THR A 16 -32.52 -11.00 -11.86
C THR A 16 -31.42 -10.18 -11.21
N ILE A 17 -31.70 -8.95 -10.77
CA ILE A 17 -30.79 -8.14 -9.98
C ILE A 17 -30.49 -8.82 -8.64
N LEU A 18 -31.50 -9.27 -7.91
CA LEU A 18 -31.32 -10.05 -6.67
C LEU A 18 -30.46 -11.29 -6.92
N PHE A 19 -30.74 -12.08 -7.95
CA PHE A 19 -29.96 -13.27 -8.27
C PHE A 19 -28.51 -12.92 -8.65
N LEU A 20 -28.29 -11.87 -9.44
CA LEU A 20 -26.96 -11.36 -9.80
C LEU A 20 -26.24 -10.66 -8.64
N VAL A 21 -26.92 -10.34 -7.55
CA VAL A 21 -26.36 -9.72 -6.33
C VAL A 21 -26.10 -10.76 -5.23
N PHE A 22 -26.89 -11.83 -5.18
CA PHE A 22 -26.87 -12.82 -4.09
C PHE A 22 -26.43 -14.23 -4.50
N THR A 23 -26.07 -14.46 -5.77
CA THR A 23 -25.48 -15.76 -6.15
C THR A 23 -24.07 -15.91 -5.57
N PRO A 24 -23.62 -17.14 -5.25
CA PRO A 24 -22.26 -17.41 -4.83
C PRO A 24 -21.20 -16.96 -5.82
N ASN A 25 -21.54 -16.71 -7.10
CA ASN A 25 -20.63 -16.21 -8.15
C ASN A 25 -20.78 -14.71 -8.45
N SER A 26 -21.68 -14.01 -7.76
CA SER A 26 -21.83 -12.56 -7.91
C SER A 26 -20.71 -11.81 -7.19
N LEU A 27 -20.38 -10.62 -7.70
CA LEU A 27 -19.36 -9.74 -7.14
C LEU A 27 -19.82 -9.07 -5.83
N PHE A 28 -21.13 -9.00 -5.56
CA PHE A 28 -21.72 -8.19 -4.49
C PHE A 28 -21.66 -8.76 -3.05
N PRO A 29 -21.59 -10.08 -2.79
CA PRO A 29 -21.35 -10.58 -1.44
C PRO A 29 -19.89 -10.45 -0.99
N SER A 30 -18.96 -10.01 -1.84
CA SER A 30 -17.55 -10.01 -1.46
C SER A 30 -17.20 -8.91 -0.46
N ILE A 31 -17.50 -7.65 -0.78
CA ILE A 31 -17.21 -6.54 0.14
C ILE A 31 -18.05 -6.61 1.43
N ALA A 32 -19.21 -7.25 1.38
CA ALA A 32 -20.11 -7.42 2.52
C ALA A 32 -19.45 -8.13 3.71
N ASN A 33 -18.43 -8.95 3.48
CA ASN A 33 -17.69 -9.62 4.55
C ASN A 33 -16.65 -8.70 5.22
N CYS A 34 -16.32 -7.57 4.62
CA CYS A 34 -15.25 -6.67 5.05
C CYS A 34 -15.66 -5.84 6.26
N ASN A 35 -14.74 -5.69 7.23
CA ASN A 35 -14.98 -4.85 8.38
C ASN A 35 -15.14 -3.37 7.97
N PRO A 36 -16.28 -2.71 8.24
CA PRO A 36 -16.53 -1.34 7.80
C PRO A 36 -15.96 -0.28 8.76
N ASN A 37 -15.47 -0.66 9.94
CA ASN A 37 -15.21 0.27 11.04
C ASN A 37 -14.06 1.27 10.79
N GLY A 38 -13.33 1.13 9.68
CA GLY A 38 -12.25 2.03 9.29
C GLY A 38 -12.61 3.06 8.22
N TYR A 39 -13.86 3.08 7.72
CA TYR A 39 -14.30 4.14 6.80
C TYR A 39 -14.16 5.51 7.45
N LYS A 40 -13.48 6.42 6.76
CA LYS A 40 -13.33 7.82 7.12
C LYS A 40 -13.15 8.66 5.86
N GLU A 41 -13.52 9.94 5.94
CA GLU A 41 -13.29 10.90 4.87
C GLU A 41 -11.82 10.93 4.45
N GLY A 42 -11.57 11.00 3.14
CA GLY A 42 -10.21 11.01 2.58
C GLY A 42 -9.48 9.66 2.66
N SER A 43 -10.20 8.56 2.88
CA SER A 43 -9.65 7.21 2.84
C SER A 43 -10.54 6.25 2.05
N TYR A 44 -9.97 5.10 1.68
CA TYR A 44 -10.69 4.06 0.97
C TYR A 44 -10.25 2.67 1.47
N LEU A 45 -11.11 1.66 1.28
CA LEU A 45 -10.82 0.27 1.58
C LEU A 45 -9.82 -0.29 0.54
N ALA A 46 -8.56 -0.35 0.95
CA ALA A 46 -7.43 -0.75 0.10
C ALA A 46 -7.30 -2.26 -0.04
N TYR A 47 -7.54 -2.98 1.06
CA TYR A 47 -7.50 -4.44 1.13
C TYR A 47 -8.60 -4.97 2.04
N CYS A 48 -9.13 -6.13 1.70
CA CYS A 48 -9.97 -6.95 2.55
C CYS A 48 -9.55 -8.41 2.40
N ALA A 49 -9.55 -9.17 3.49
CA ALA A 49 -9.22 -10.61 3.51
C ALA A 49 -10.33 -11.48 2.90
N GLU A 50 -10.94 -10.97 1.83
CA GLU A 50 -11.90 -11.62 0.95
C GLU A 50 -11.25 -11.69 -0.44
N GLU A 51 -11.12 -12.90 -0.97
CA GLU A 51 -10.37 -13.18 -2.20
C GLU A 51 -10.86 -12.33 -3.39
N ARG A 52 -12.15 -12.04 -3.42
CA ARG A 52 -12.77 -11.28 -4.49
C ARG A 52 -12.57 -9.78 -4.41
N TYR A 53 -12.10 -9.22 -3.29
CA TYR A 53 -11.90 -7.78 -3.13
C TYR A 53 -10.44 -7.37 -2.88
N GLY A 54 -9.62 -8.19 -2.21
CA GLY A 54 -8.34 -7.80 -1.60
C GLY A 54 -7.29 -7.11 -2.47
N ASP A 55 -7.42 -7.11 -3.80
CA ASP A 55 -6.45 -6.55 -4.76
C ASP A 55 -6.71 -5.08 -5.17
N TYR A 56 -7.68 -4.38 -4.58
CA TYR A 56 -8.15 -3.06 -5.04
C TYR A 56 -7.07 -1.97 -5.10
N GLU A 57 -6.16 -1.91 -4.11
CA GLU A 57 -5.22 -0.79 -3.99
C GLU A 57 -4.30 -0.58 -5.20
N HIS A 58 -3.91 -1.65 -5.90
CA HIS A 58 -2.99 -1.55 -7.04
C HIS A 58 -3.67 -0.86 -8.22
N TRP A 59 -4.92 -1.23 -8.49
CA TRP A 59 -5.73 -0.61 -9.53
C TRP A 59 -6.03 0.86 -9.19
N ALA A 60 -6.29 1.15 -7.91
CA ALA A 60 -6.57 2.50 -7.45
C ALA A 60 -5.45 3.49 -7.78
N PHE A 61 -4.20 3.07 -7.58
CA PHE A 61 -3.02 3.87 -7.90
C PHE A 61 -2.80 4.02 -9.42
N LEU A 62 -2.85 2.92 -10.17
CA LEU A 62 -2.55 2.94 -11.61
C LEU A 62 -3.62 3.66 -12.44
N ASN A 63 -4.88 3.65 -12.01
CA ASN A 63 -6.02 4.14 -12.79
C ASN A 63 -6.69 5.40 -12.20
N ASN A 64 -6.05 6.04 -11.22
CA ASN A 64 -6.61 7.17 -10.47
C ASN A 64 -8.04 6.89 -9.98
N ALA A 65 -8.27 5.66 -9.48
CA ALA A 65 -9.61 5.24 -9.13
C ALA A 65 -10.15 6.04 -7.95
N GLU A 66 -9.30 6.36 -6.97
CA GLU A 66 -9.63 7.31 -5.93
C GLU A 66 -9.04 8.66 -6.29
N LEU A 67 -9.91 9.66 -6.40
CA LEU A 67 -9.52 11.00 -6.82
C LEU A 67 -8.53 11.59 -5.82
N GLY A 68 -7.44 12.15 -6.34
CA GLY A 68 -6.39 12.79 -5.54
C GLY A 68 -5.16 11.91 -5.29
N ILE A 69 -5.21 10.58 -5.45
CA ILE A 69 -4.03 9.72 -5.24
C ILE A 69 -2.87 10.15 -6.15
N GLN A 70 -3.12 10.22 -7.46
CA GLN A 70 -2.07 10.57 -8.42
C GLN A 70 -1.63 12.03 -8.27
N GLU A 71 -2.55 12.92 -7.92
CA GLU A 71 -2.24 14.34 -7.66
C GLU A 71 -1.33 14.50 -6.44
N ASN A 72 -1.59 13.79 -5.35
CA ASN A 72 -0.77 13.84 -4.15
C ASN A 72 0.60 13.18 -4.38
N LEU A 73 0.66 12.10 -5.16
CA LEU A 73 1.93 11.51 -5.61
C LEU A 73 2.77 12.49 -6.45
N LEU A 74 2.14 13.23 -7.38
CA LEU A 74 2.81 14.23 -8.22
C LEU A 74 3.29 15.44 -7.42
N LYS A 75 2.55 15.84 -6.38
CA LYS A 75 2.90 16.97 -5.50
C LYS A 75 3.98 16.63 -4.47
N ALA A 76 4.17 15.36 -4.14
CA ALA A 76 5.10 14.95 -3.09
C ALA A 76 6.55 15.32 -3.41
N ASP A 77 7.20 16.05 -2.49
CA ASP A 77 8.64 16.26 -2.52
C ASP A 77 9.39 14.95 -2.20
N ILE A 78 8.83 14.15 -1.28
CA ILE A 78 9.44 12.90 -0.80
C ILE A 78 8.52 11.71 -1.07
N LEU A 79 9.06 10.69 -1.76
CA LEU A 79 8.36 9.44 -2.00
C LEU A 79 9.01 8.29 -1.22
N PHE A 80 8.22 7.62 -0.37
CA PHE A 80 8.63 6.39 0.29
C PHE A 80 8.16 5.19 -0.51
N LEU A 81 9.11 4.35 -0.97
CA LEU A 81 8.85 3.19 -1.81
C LEU A 81 9.14 1.88 -1.07
N GLY A 82 8.30 0.88 -1.30
CA GLY A 82 8.59 -0.50 -0.90
C GLY A 82 7.35 -1.37 -0.77
N ASN A 83 7.47 -2.37 0.10
CA ASN A 83 6.40 -3.32 0.41
C ASN A 83 5.61 -2.90 1.65
N SER A 84 4.84 -3.84 2.20
CA SER A 84 4.05 -3.67 3.41
C SER A 84 4.87 -3.19 4.61
N ARG A 85 6.16 -3.55 4.72
CA ARG A 85 7.03 -3.02 5.79
C ARG A 85 7.17 -1.50 5.72
N THR A 86 7.27 -0.93 4.52
CA THR A 86 7.29 0.53 4.30
C THR A 86 6.01 1.16 4.85
N GLN A 87 4.85 0.56 4.59
CA GLN A 87 3.60 1.08 5.10
C GLN A 87 3.53 1.04 6.63
N TYR A 88 3.84 -0.09 7.24
CA TYR A 88 3.79 -0.23 8.69
C TYR A 88 4.81 0.66 9.43
N ALA A 89 5.97 0.94 8.81
CA ALA A 89 6.96 1.82 9.42
C ALA A 89 6.58 3.30 9.28
N PHE A 90 6.14 3.73 8.10
CA PHE A 90 5.95 5.16 7.79
C PHE A 90 4.50 5.65 7.95
N SER A 91 3.50 4.77 8.09
CA SER A 91 2.12 5.16 8.42
C SER A 91 2.01 5.53 9.89
N SER A 92 2.53 6.69 10.26
CA SER A 92 2.56 7.17 11.64
C SER A 92 2.21 8.65 11.72
N PRO A 93 1.45 9.09 12.75
CA PRO A 93 1.29 10.52 13.06
C PRO A 93 2.63 11.24 13.21
N LYS A 94 3.68 10.51 13.60
CA LYS A 94 5.04 11.03 13.74
C LYS A 94 5.65 11.47 12.41
N THR A 95 5.34 10.75 11.34
CA THR A 95 5.74 11.09 9.97
C THR A 95 5.06 12.37 9.52
N VAL A 96 3.73 12.50 9.72
CA VAL A 96 2.98 13.73 9.44
C VAL A 96 3.55 14.91 10.21
N ASN A 97 3.74 14.75 11.53
CA ASN A 97 4.26 15.81 12.38
C ASN A 97 5.68 16.25 11.98
N TYR A 98 6.53 15.32 11.56
CA TYR A 98 7.88 15.64 11.09
C TYR A 98 7.82 16.46 9.81
N PHE A 99 7.10 16.00 8.79
CA PHE A 99 7.07 16.69 7.48
C PHE A 99 6.29 18.01 7.50
N ASN A 100 5.25 18.12 8.32
CA ASN A 100 4.58 19.40 8.58
C ASN A 100 5.54 20.44 9.15
N LYS A 101 6.42 20.05 10.08
CA LYS A 101 7.46 20.95 10.64
C LYS A 101 8.50 21.35 9.59
N GLN A 102 8.85 20.43 8.68
CA GLN A 102 9.78 20.72 7.58
C GLN A 102 9.12 21.50 6.44
N LYS A 103 7.78 21.65 6.43
CA LYS A 103 7.00 22.23 5.33
C LYS A 103 7.29 21.53 4.00
N LYS A 104 7.26 20.20 4.02
CA LYS A 104 7.51 19.35 2.85
C LYS A 104 6.35 18.38 2.64
N ASP A 105 6.00 18.15 1.39
CA ASP A 105 4.96 17.19 1.03
C ASP A 105 5.59 15.80 0.85
N PHE A 106 4.93 14.77 1.36
CA PHE A 106 5.43 13.41 1.27
C PHE A 106 4.30 12.45 0.88
N TYR A 107 4.66 11.28 0.35
CA TYR A 107 3.72 10.22 0.08
C TYR A 107 4.32 8.84 0.37
N VAL A 108 3.54 7.98 1.02
CA VAL A 108 3.92 6.59 1.29
C VAL A 108 3.31 5.66 0.25
N ALA A 109 4.16 5.23 -0.67
CA ALA A 109 3.86 4.29 -1.74
C ALA A 109 4.49 2.91 -1.43
N GLY A 110 4.16 2.38 -0.26
CA GLY A 110 4.33 0.96 0.04
C GLY A 110 3.06 0.16 -0.28
N PHE A 111 3.21 -1.10 -0.68
CA PHE A 111 2.10 -1.94 -1.14
C PHE A 111 2.11 -3.34 -0.52
N GLY A 112 0.94 -3.97 -0.46
CA GLY A 112 0.78 -5.36 -0.01
C GLY A 112 1.42 -6.36 -0.97
N TYR A 113 1.03 -7.64 -0.86
CA TYR A 113 1.41 -8.69 -1.81
C TYR A 113 2.92 -8.85 -2.07
N SER A 114 3.75 -8.43 -1.11
CA SER A 114 5.21 -8.42 -1.22
C SER A 114 5.73 -7.64 -2.43
N GLU A 115 5.04 -6.56 -2.82
CA GLU A 115 5.44 -5.76 -3.98
C GLU A 115 6.86 -5.20 -3.88
N GLN A 116 7.48 -5.02 -5.05
CA GLN A 116 8.88 -4.64 -5.16
C GLN A 116 9.07 -3.55 -6.22
N GLY A 117 10.30 -3.36 -6.68
CA GLY A 117 10.72 -2.26 -7.55
C GLY A 117 10.02 -2.24 -8.90
N LEU A 118 9.59 -3.39 -9.44
CA LEU A 118 8.89 -3.44 -10.73
C LEU A 118 7.54 -2.68 -10.69
N PHE A 119 6.74 -2.88 -9.64
CA PHE A 119 5.47 -2.17 -9.49
C PHE A 119 5.70 -0.67 -9.21
N ALA A 120 6.66 -0.32 -8.35
CA ALA A 120 7.02 1.08 -8.11
C ALA A 120 7.50 1.79 -9.38
N ARG A 121 8.30 1.11 -10.21
CA ARG A 121 8.75 1.60 -11.51
C ARG A 121 7.58 1.83 -12.46
N LYS A 122 6.65 0.88 -12.52
CA LYS A 122 5.41 1.01 -13.31
C LYS A 122 4.59 2.21 -12.86
N LEU A 123 4.47 2.42 -11.54
CA LEU A 123 3.76 3.57 -10.98
C LEU A 123 4.41 4.90 -11.41
N ILE A 124 5.74 4.99 -11.28
CA ILE A 124 6.50 6.19 -11.67
C ILE A 124 6.31 6.49 -13.17
N GLN A 125 6.42 5.48 -14.02
CA GLN A 125 6.26 5.64 -15.48
C GLN A 125 4.82 5.99 -15.88
N ASN A 126 3.85 5.30 -15.29
CA ASN A 126 2.45 5.47 -15.66
C ASN A 126 1.90 6.85 -15.28
N ILE A 127 2.33 7.39 -14.13
CA ILE A 127 1.88 8.71 -13.65
C ILE A 127 2.83 9.83 -14.10
N GLY A 128 4.05 9.50 -14.52
CA GLY A 128 5.09 10.49 -14.83
C GLY A 128 5.66 11.15 -13.57
N LEU A 129 5.85 10.37 -12.50
CA LEU A 129 6.37 10.89 -11.22
C LEU A 129 7.81 11.38 -11.36
N LYS A 130 8.10 12.56 -10.79
CA LYS A 130 9.45 13.13 -10.72
C LYS A 130 9.77 13.54 -9.28
N PRO A 131 9.89 12.57 -8.34
CA PRO A 131 10.10 12.88 -6.95
C PRO A 131 11.46 13.53 -6.74
N LYS A 132 11.52 14.52 -5.83
CA LYS A 132 12.77 15.23 -5.52
C LYS A 132 13.69 14.41 -4.62
N LEU A 133 13.12 13.68 -3.68
CA LEU A 133 13.81 12.73 -2.80
C LEU A 133 13.04 11.41 -2.76
N VAL A 134 13.76 10.29 -2.84
CA VAL A 134 13.16 8.96 -2.70
C VAL A 134 13.82 8.17 -1.58
N VAL A 135 13.00 7.55 -0.74
CA VAL A 135 13.43 6.61 0.29
C VAL A 135 12.95 5.22 -0.10
N ILE A 136 13.88 4.28 -0.26
CA ILE A 136 13.58 2.91 -0.69
C ILE A 136 13.91 1.93 0.43
N ASN A 137 12.91 1.18 0.89
CA ASN A 137 13.15 0.02 1.74
C ASN A 137 13.70 -1.12 0.86
N ALA A 138 14.98 -1.45 0.99
CA ALA A 138 15.66 -2.36 0.07
C ALA A 138 15.28 -3.85 0.21
N ASP A 139 14.57 -4.25 1.28
CA ASP A 139 14.46 -5.65 1.69
C ASP A 139 13.03 -6.27 1.51
N PRO A 140 12.84 -7.11 0.47
CA PRO A 140 13.46 -6.98 -0.86
C PRO A 140 12.74 -5.91 -1.70
N PHE A 141 13.47 -5.22 -2.57
CA PHE A 141 12.91 -4.25 -3.54
C PHE A 141 13.49 -4.39 -4.95
N PHE A 142 14.80 -4.57 -5.07
CA PHE A 142 15.45 -4.62 -6.38
C PHE A 142 15.55 -6.06 -6.88
N THR A 143 14.42 -6.61 -7.36
CA THR A 143 14.35 -7.96 -7.94
C THR A 143 13.45 -7.97 -9.18
N ASP A 144 13.35 -9.12 -9.85
CA ASP A 144 12.40 -9.39 -10.93
C ASP A 144 10.99 -9.79 -10.43
N PHE A 145 10.75 -9.77 -9.13
CA PHE A 145 9.47 -10.16 -8.58
C PHE A 145 8.38 -9.14 -8.94
N SER A 146 7.26 -9.66 -9.44
CA SER A 146 6.00 -8.94 -9.57
C SER A 146 4.88 -9.85 -9.08
N SER A 147 4.00 -9.32 -8.23
CA SER A 147 2.88 -10.10 -7.71
C SER A 147 1.91 -10.53 -8.82
N ALA A 148 1.07 -11.51 -8.52
CA ALA A 148 0.00 -11.93 -9.42
C ALA A 148 -0.95 -10.77 -9.77
N ILE A 149 -1.20 -9.88 -8.82
CA ILE A 149 -2.06 -8.71 -9.00
C ILE A 149 -1.41 -7.70 -9.94
N SER A 150 -0.15 -7.35 -9.71
CA SER A 150 0.59 -6.45 -10.60
C SER A 150 0.63 -6.99 -12.04
N LYS A 151 0.89 -8.30 -12.21
CA LYS A 151 0.84 -8.96 -13.54
C LYS A 151 -0.55 -9.00 -14.18
N GLU A 152 -1.62 -9.13 -13.38
CA GLU A 152 -3.00 -9.05 -13.89
C GLU A 152 -3.27 -7.66 -14.45
N LEU A 153 -2.82 -6.62 -13.76
CA LEU A 153 -3.03 -5.21 -14.14
C LEU A 153 -2.23 -4.75 -15.36
N GLU A 154 -1.21 -5.49 -15.78
CA GLU A 154 -0.50 -5.23 -17.05
C GLU A 154 -1.36 -5.57 -18.28
N LYS A 155 -2.39 -6.41 -18.11
CA LYS A 155 -3.28 -6.81 -19.20
C LYS A 155 -4.25 -5.67 -19.50
N THR A 156 -4.24 -5.18 -20.73
CA THR A 156 -5.28 -4.26 -21.21
C THR A 156 -6.55 -5.05 -21.47
N ASP A 157 -7.40 -5.19 -20.44
CA ASP A 157 -8.65 -5.96 -20.49
C ASP A 157 -9.83 -5.11 -20.00
N ILE A 158 -10.86 -4.98 -20.86
CA ILE A 158 -12.11 -4.28 -20.52
C ILE A 158 -12.84 -4.95 -19.35
N ARG A 159 -12.74 -6.28 -19.22
CA ARG A 159 -13.35 -7.03 -18.12
C ARG A 159 -12.68 -6.69 -16.80
N LEU A 160 -11.36 -6.52 -16.81
CA LEU A 160 -10.59 -6.09 -15.64
C LEU A 160 -10.99 -4.68 -15.20
N THR A 161 -11.10 -3.76 -16.16
CA THR A 161 -11.57 -2.40 -15.90
C THR A 161 -12.98 -2.41 -15.28
N LEU A 162 -13.90 -3.22 -15.82
CA LEU A 162 -15.25 -3.35 -15.27
C LEU A 162 -15.26 -3.96 -13.87
N LYS A 163 -14.44 -5.01 -13.62
CA LYS A 163 -14.25 -5.64 -12.29
C LYS A 163 -13.91 -4.58 -11.25
N TYR A 164 -12.90 -3.76 -11.49
CA TYR A 164 -12.47 -2.77 -10.49
C TYR A 164 -13.37 -1.54 -10.38
N LYS A 165 -14.00 -1.08 -11.48
CA LYS A 165 -15.06 -0.06 -11.40
C LYS A 165 -16.23 -0.53 -10.54
N LEU A 166 -16.61 -1.81 -10.67
CA LEU A 166 -17.64 -2.39 -9.83
C LEU A 166 -17.18 -2.45 -8.36
N LYS A 167 -15.94 -2.84 -8.07
CA LYS A 167 -15.38 -2.80 -6.71
C LYS A 167 -15.47 -1.41 -6.08
N LYS A 168 -15.11 -0.36 -6.83
CA LYS A 168 -15.23 1.03 -6.36
C LYS A 168 -16.68 1.38 -6.04
N TRP A 169 -17.61 1.08 -6.94
CA TRP A 169 -19.03 1.33 -6.71
C TRP A 169 -19.58 0.57 -5.48
N GLN A 170 -19.20 -0.70 -5.34
CA GLN A 170 -19.53 -1.52 -4.18
C GLN A 170 -18.97 -0.94 -2.88
N GLN A 171 -17.76 -0.39 -2.92
CA GLN A 171 -17.15 0.28 -1.77
C GLN A 171 -17.96 1.48 -1.29
N GLY A 172 -18.41 2.35 -2.21
CA GLY A 172 -19.26 3.48 -1.84
C GLY A 172 -20.62 3.06 -1.28
N LEU A 173 -21.21 1.98 -1.81
CA LEU A 173 -22.46 1.44 -1.28
C LEU A 173 -22.27 0.77 0.09
N HIS A 174 -21.19 0.01 0.27
CA HIS A 174 -20.83 -0.61 1.54
C HIS A 174 -20.58 0.45 2.63
N GLU A 175 -19.83 1.51 2.31
CA GLU A 175 -19.63 2.65 3.20
C GLU A 175 -20.95 3.29 3.61
N TYR A 176 -21.81 3.60 2.63
CA TYR A 176 -23.10 4.23 2.89
C TYR A 176 -23.99 3.39 3.82
N ILE A 177 -24.13 2.09 3.53
CA ILE A 177 -24.97 1.17 4.31
C ILE A 177 -24.39 0.99 5.73
N CYS A 178 -23.09 0.71 5.83
CA CYS A 178 -22.48 0.36 7.11
C CYS A 178 -22.23 1.56 8.03
N ASN A 179 -22.07 2.79 7.49
CA ASN A 179 -21.97 3.99 8.30
C ASN A 179 -23.34 4.60 8.65
N SER A 180 -24.29 4.61 7.70
CA SER A 180 -25.56 5.36 7.86
C SER A 180 -26.71 4.53 8.42
N GLN A 181 -26.65 3.19 8.34
CA GLN A 181 -27.76 2.31 8.71
C GLN A 181 -27.38 1.28 9.78
N LYS A 182 -26.63 1.74 10.80
CA LYS A 182 -26.25 0.89 11.94
C LYS A 182 -27.50 0.31 12.60
N ASN A 183 -27.48 -0.99 12.89
CA ASN A 183 -28.56 -1.77 13.53
C ASN A 183 -29.77 -2.09 12.64
N THR A 184 -29.63 -2.06 11.31
CA THR A 184 -30.64 -2.60 10.39
C THR A 184 -30.34 -4.05 10.04
N ILE A 185 -31.37 -4.81 9.63
CA ILE A 185 -31.20 -6.16 9.07
C ILE A 185 -30.19 -6.13 7.91
N LEU A 186 -30.28 -5.10 7.06
CA LEU A 186 -29.36 -4.93 5.93
C LEU A 186 -27.90 -4.80 6.40
N SER A 187 -27.63 -3.98 7.43
CA SER A 187 -26.28 -3.85 8.00
C SER A 187 -25.77 -5.16 8.60
N SER A 188 -26.62 -5.99 9.23
CA SER A 188 -26.18 -7.28 9.78
C SER A 188 -25.73 -8.30 8.72
N TYR A 189 -26.20 -8.17 7.47
CA TYR A 189 -25.80 -9.06 6.37
C TYR A 189 -24.70 -8.47 5.49
N LEU A 190 -24.56 -7.14 5.46
CA LEU A 190 -23.65 -6.45 4.54
C LEU A 190 -22.42 -5.83 5.21
N CYS A 191 -22.27 -5.96 6.53
CA CYS A 191 -21.19 -5.34 7.29
C CYS A 191 -20.47 -6.39 8.14
N GLY A 192 -19.61 -7.17 7.50
CA GLY A 192 -18.87 -8.26 8.14
C GLY A 192 -17.70 -7.80 9.00
N GLU A 193 -16.83 -8.75 9.35
CA GLU A 193 -15.73 -8.54 10.31
C GLU A 193 -14.37 -9.01 9.75
N GLN A 194 -14.26 -9.26 8.44
CA GLN A 194 -13.00 -9.68 7.83
C GLN A 194 -11.91 -8.62 8.02
N ARG A 195 -10.67 -9.09 8.06
CA ARG A 195 -9.48 -8.24 8.22
C ARG A 195 -9.36 -7.29 7.04
N VAL A 196 -9.14 -6.00 7.32
CA VAL A 196 -9.09 -4.95 6.29
C VAL A 196 -7.92 -4.01 6.50
N LEU A 197 -7.49 -3.36 5.41
CA LEU A 197 -6.63 -2.18 5.44
C LEU A 197 -7.37 -1.04 4.75
N TYR A 198 -7.45 0.10 5.42
CA TYR A 198 -7.85 1.34 4.78
C TYR A 198 -6.61 2.14 4.40
N ARG A 199 -6.71 2.95 3.35
CA ARG A 199 -5.61 3.79 2.89
C ARG A 199 -6.03 5.24 2.73
N GLU A 200 -5.24 6.14 3.28
CA GLU A 200 -5.44 7.58 3.15
C GLU A 200 -5.02 8.06 1.76
N ILE A 201 -5.87 8.87 1.14
CA ILE A 201 -5.64 9.45 -0.20
C ILE A 201 -4.55 10.53 -0.14
N ALA A 202 -4.47 11.29 0.95
CA ALA A 202 -3.56 12.43 1.08
C ALA A 202 -2.09 12.01 1.26
N THR A 203 -1.85 10.99 2.08
CA THR A 203 -0.51 10.59 2.55
C THR A 203 -0.09 9.22 2.06
N GLY A 204 -1.03 8.41 1.57
CA GLY A 204 -0.82 7.01 1.24
C GLY A 204 -0.78 6.07 2.43
N PHE A 205 -1.01 6.55 3.67
CA PHE A 205 -0.92 5.74 4.89
C PHE A 205 -1.92 4.60 4.95
N TRP A 206 -1.49 3.47 5.49
CA TRP A 206 -2.40 2.40 5.91
C TRP A 206 -2.92 2.60 7.33
N ASP A 207 -4.22 2.44 7.49
CA ASP A 207 -4.85 2.13 8.77
C ASP A 207 -4.86 0.61 8.98
N THR A 208 -4.03 0.15 9.92
CA THR A 208 -3.80 -1.27 10.18
C THR A 208 -4.53 -1.79 11.42
N ARG A 209 -5.40 -0.97 12.04
CA ARG A 209 -6.12 -1.31 13.28
C ARG A 209 -6.99 -2.55 13.12
N PHE A 210 -7.54 -2.76 11.92
CA PHE A 210 -8.49 -3.83 11.62
C PHE A 210 -7.88 -5.01 10.86
N PHE A 211 -6.55 -5.04 10.69
CA PHE A 211 -5.89 -6.08 9.89
C PHE A 211 -5.33 -7.23 10.73
N ALA A 212 -4.62 -6.93 11.80
CA ALA A 212 -4.01 -7.94 12.67
C ALA A 212 -3.87 -7.40 14.09
N LYS A 213 -3.76 -8.31 15.07
CA LYS A 213 -3.42 -7.95 16.46
C LYS A 213 -1.91 -7.81 16.61
N ASP A 214 -1.47 -7.02 17.58
CA ASP A 214 -0.05 -6.90 17.92
C ASP A 214 0.42 -8.11 18.74
N GLY A 215 1.29 -8.92 18.16
CA GLY A 215 1.93 -10.06 18.83
C GLY A 215 3.21 -9.71 19.58
N GLY A 216 3.80 -8.53 19.33
CA GLY A 216 4.97 -8.04 20.07
C GLY A 216 6.25 -8.88 19.94
N TYR A 217 6.52 -9.46 18.78
CA TYR A 217 7.69 -10.34 18.57
C TYR A 217 8.98 -9.51 18.48
N PRO A 218 10.06 -9.87 19.19
CA PRO A 218 11.29 -9.09 19.22
C PRO A 218 11.96 -9.04 17.85
N VAL A 219 12.45 -7.85 17.46
CA VAL A 219 13.34 -7.69 16.31
C VAL A 219 14.71 -8.26 16.66
N ASP A 220 15.24 -9.09 15.77
CA ASP A 220 16.61 -9.57 15.76
C ASP A 220 17.30 -9.24 14.43
N TYR A 221 18.62 -9.07 14.50
CA TYR A 221 19.44 -8.70 13.36
C TYR A 221 20.38 -9.86 13.04
N LEU A 222 20.21 -10.43 11.86
CA LEU A 222 21.02 -11.57 11.41
C LEU A 222 22.12 -11.12 10.46
N LYS A 223 23.15 -11.96 10.36
CA LYS A 223 24.13 -11.86 9.28
C LYS A 223 23.47 -12.32 7.98
N THR A 224 23.65 -11.54 6.92
CA THR A 224 23.11 -11.90 5.61
C THR A 224 23.85 -13.11 5.04
N ASN A 225 23.10 -14.18 4.75
CA ASN A 225 23.63 -15.33 4.03
C ASN A 225 23.69 -15.02 2.53
N ASN A 226 24.73 -15.52 1.84
CA ASN A 226 24.96 -15.31 0.40
C ASN A 226 24.93 -13.82 -0.01
N LEU A 227 25.39 -12.94 0.89
CA LEU A 227 25.29 -11.48 0.75
C LEU A 227 25.80 -10.98 -0.59
N SER A 228 27.02 -11.36 -0.98
CA SER A 228 27.61 -10.94 -2.25
C SER A 228 26.76 -11.35 -3.44
N LYS A 229 26.28 -12.61 -3.48
CA LYS A 229 25.44 -13.11 -4.57
C LYS A 229 24.14 -12.30 -4.70
N ARG A 230 23.42 -12.09 -3.59
CA ARG A 230 22.16 -11.33 -3.59
C ARG A 230 22.35 -9.88 -3.99
N VAL A 231 23.43 -9.24 -3.54
CA VAL A 231 23.77 -7.88 -3.95
C VAL A 231 23.99 -7.83 -5.47
N GLU A 232 24.82 -8.73 -6.01
CA GLU A 232 25.10 -8.76 -7.46
C GLU A 232 23.83 -9.07 -8.28
N GLU A 233 22.94 -9.96 -7.81
CA GLU A 233 21.64 -10.23 -8.45
C GLU A 233 20.70 -9.00 -8.43
N SER A 234 20.81 -8.14 -7.42
CA SER A 234 19.96 -6.95 -7.28
C SER A 234 20.47 -5.74 -8.09
N LEU A 235 21.76 -5.70 -8.45
CA LEU A 235 22.38 -4.55 -9.10
C LEU A 235 21.77 -4.20 -10.46
N PRO A 236 21.46 -5.14 -11.37
CA PRO A 236 20.82 -4.81 -12.64
C PRO A 236 19.46 -4.12 -12.46
N PHE A 237 18.63 -4.61 -11.54
CA PHE A 237 17.32 -4.02 -11.26
C PHE A 237 17.44 -2.64 -10.63
N ALA A 238 18.39 -2.45 -9.71
CA ALA A 238 18.63 -1.15 -9.11
C ALA A 238 19.15 -0.12 -10.12
N LYS A 239 20.08 -0.50 -11.01
CA LYS A 239 20.59 0.38 -12.06
C LYS A 239 19.48 0.78 -13.04
N ALA A 240 18.66 -0.19 -13.48
CA ALA A 240 17.52 0.08 -14.34
C ALA A 240 16.52 1.03 -13.66
N PHE A 241 16.18 0.79 -12.40
CA PHE A 241 15.31 1.67 -11.63
C PHE A 241 15.86 3.11 -11.55
N LEU A 242 17.13 3.29 -11.21
CA LEU A 242 17.76 4.62 -11.12
C LEU A 242 17.80 5.33 -12.48
N GLN A 243 18.10 4.60 -13.55
CA GLN A 243 18.15 5.16 -14.90
C GLN A 243 16.77 5.60 -15.39
N GLU A 244 15.74 4.81 -15.13
CA GLU A 244 14.38 5.06 -15.62
C GLU A 244 13.62 6.12 -14.82
N THR A 245 14.04 6.38 -13.58
CA THR A 245 13.38 7.38 -12.71
C THR A 245 13.98 8.77 -12.80
N GLU A 246 15.16 8.92 -13.42
CA GLU A 246 15.88 10.20 -13.59
C GLU A 246 16.15 10.97 -12.28
N ILE A 247 16.06 10.30 -11.13
CA ILE A 247 16.35 10.91 -9.82
C ILE A 247 17.86 10.95 -9.62
N LYS A 248 18.37 12.08 -9.12
CA LYS A 248 19.78 12.22 -8.79
C LYS A 248 20.19 11.16 -7.74
N PRO A 249 21.25 10.37 -7.96
CA PRO A 249 21.66 9.30 -7.03
C PRO A 249 21.84 9.78 -5.58
N GLU A 250 22.33 11.00 -5.36
CA GLU A 250 22.48 11.58 -4.03
C GLU A 250 21.15 11.91 -3.31
N CYS A 251 20.03 11.80 -4.01
CA CYS A 251 18.66 11.98 -3.53
C CYS A 251 17.85 10.67 -3.55
N VAL A 252 18.52 9.53 -3.65
CA VAL A 252 17.94 8.20 -3.47
C VAL A 252 18.54 7.56 -2.21
N ILE A 253 17.75 7.49 -1.14
CA ILE A 253 18.19 6.95 0.14
C ILE A 253 17.77 5.49 0.24
N ILE A 254 18.75 4.62 0.47
CA ILE A 254 18.50 3.22 0.82
C ILE A 254 18.29 3.08 2.34
N THR A 255 17.20 2.41 2.71
CA THR A 255 16.90 2.03 4.09
C THR A 255 16.56 0.54 4.19
N VAL A 256 16.54 0.03 5.43
CA VAL A 256 16.09 -1.33 5.76
C VAL A 256 15.21 -1.20 7.00
N ILE A 257 13.97 -1.66 6.90
CA ILE A 257 13.01 -1.60 7.98
C ILE A 257 13.18 -2.82 8.89
N PRO A 258 13.41 -2.63 10.21
CA PRO A 258 13.60 -3.74 11.12
C PRO A 258 12.36 -4.64 11.23
N HIS A 259 12.63 -5.93 11.29
CA HIS A 259 11.69 -7.03 11.47
C HIS A 259 12.41 -8.24 12.09
N VAL A 260 11.72 -9.37 12.29
CA VAL A 260 12.41 -10.61 12.67
C VAL A 260 13.32 -11.04 11.53
N ALA A 261 14.54 -11.45 11.86
CA ALA A 261 15.59 -11.84 10.94
C ALA A 261 16.10 -10.71 10.02
N THR A 262 16.21 -9.48 10.53
CA THR A 262 16.62 -8.33 9.70
C THR A 262 18.08 -8.44 9.24
N GLU A 263 18.29 -8.25 7.94
CA GLU A 263 19.60 -8.32 7.30
C GLU A 263 20.09 -6.92 6.86
N LEU A 264 20.63 -6.14 7.80
CA LEU A 264 21.03 -4.75 7.52
C LEU A 264 22.17 -4.63 6.50
N ASP A 265 23.05 -5.64 6.43
CA ASP A 265 24.25 -5.58 5.60
C ASP A 265 23.95 -5.67 4.11
N PHE A 266 22.81 -6.28 3.72
CA PHE A 266 22.32 -6.27 2.35
C PHE A 266 22.10 -4.84 1.84
N GLY A 267 21.28 -4.05 2.55
CA GLY A 267 21.00 -2.66 2.17
C GLY A 267 22.25 -1.78 2.14
N LYS A 268 23.16 -1.96 3.11
CA LYS A 268 24.44 -1.22 3.15
C LYS A 268 25.34 -1.55 1.95
N GLN A 269 25.52 -2.83 1.63
CA GLN A 269 26.39 -3.24 0.54
C GLN A 269 25.82 -2.84 -0.82
N LEU A 270 24.51 -2.99 -1.01
CA LEU A 270 23.84 -2.57 -2.22
C LEU A 270 24.00 -1.06 -2.45
N ALA A 271 23.72 -0.24 -1.44
CA ALA A 271 23.88 1.19 -1.54
C ALA A 271 25.34 1.61 -1.80
N LYS A 272 26.31 0.95 -1.15
CA LYS A 272 27.74 1.19 -1.40
C LYS A 272 28.12 0.92 -2.86
N LYS A 273 27.66 -0.20 -3.44
CA LYS A 273 27.92 -0.57 -4.84
C LYS A 273 27.28 0.40 -5.84
N LEU A 274 26.18 1.04 -5.47
CA LEU A 274 25.46 2.01 -6.28
C LEU A 274 25.86 3.47 -5.99
N ASN A 275 26.78 3.70 -5.04
CA ASN A 275 27.14 5.02 -4.54
C ASN A 275 25.94 5.85 -4.06
N LEU A 276 25.01 5.21 -3.35
CA LEU A 276 23.80 5.83 -2.82
C LEU A 276 23.94 6.13 -1.31
N PRO A 277 23.31 7.21 -0.82
CA PRO A 277 23.12 7.44 0.61
C PRO A 277 22.39 6.29 1.31
N THR A 278 22.69 6.09 2.60
CA THR A 278 21.98 5.13 3.46
C THR A 278 21.49 5.75 4.74
N ILE A 279 20.28 5.38 5.17
CA ILE A 279 19.78 5.63 6.51
C ILE A 279 19.24 4.31 7.04
N ILE A 280 20.07 3.58 7.78
CA ILE A 280 19.73 2.25 8.33
C ILE A 280 19.98 2.28 9.85
N PRO A 281 19.07 2.87 10.65
CA PRO A 281 19.18 2.85 12.10
C PRO A 281 19.11 1.41 12.63
N LYS A 282 20.08 1.03 13.46
CA LYS A 282 20.03 -0.21 14.25
C LYS A 282 19.62 0.15 15.67
N ILE A 283 18.45 -0.31 16.10
CA ILE A 283 17.91 -0.04 17.44
C ILE A 283 17.57 -1.37 18.11
N ASN A 284 18.04 -1.56 19.34
CA ASN A 284 17.74 -2.74 20.14
C ASN A 284 16.39 -2.58 20.84
N GLY A 285 15.72 -3.69 21.14
CA GLY A 285 14.45 -3.69 21.88
C GLY A 285 13.21 -3.34 21.05
N LEU A 286 13.34 -3.21 19.73
CA LEU A 286 12.21 -3.07 18.82
C LEU A 286 11.38 -4.37 18.78
N LYS A 287 10.10 -4.22 18.46
CA LYS A 287 9.12 -5.30 18.33
C LYS A 287 8.36 -5.19 17.00
N THR A 288 7.90 -6.33 16.54
CA THR A 288 7.05 -6.50 15.38
C THR A 288 5.68 -6.98 15.78
N LYS A 289 4.69 -6.58 14.99
CA LYS A 289 3.29 -6.97 15.12
C LYS A 289 3.09 -8.45 14.78
N ASP A 290 3.74 -8.93 13.72
CA ASP A 290 3.51 -10.26 13.14
C ASP A 290 4.79 -10.91 12.60
N LYS A 291 5.94 -10.63 13.24
CA LYS A 291 7.30 -11.00 12.82
C LYS A 291 7.82 -10.24 11.59
N THR A 292 6.95 -9.66 10.78
CA THR A 292 7.33 -8.98 9.52
C THR A 292 7.24 -7.47 9.63
N HIS A 293 6.21 -6.96 10.27
CA HIS A 293 5.91 -5.53 10.34
C HIS A 293 6.24 -4.97 11.71
N LEU A 294 6.90 -3.81 11.80
CA LEU A 294 7.04 -3.11 13.08
C LEU A 294 5.66 -2.85 13.70
N ASN A 295 5.57 -2.99 15.02
CA ASN A 295 4.42 -2.43 15.72
C ASN A 295 4.56 -0.90 15.84
N GLN A 296 3.47 -0.22 16.19
CA GLN A 296 3.41 1.24 16.14
C GLN A 296 4.47 1.92 17.04
N ASP A 297 4.68 1.40 18.25
CA ASP A 297 5.66 1.96 19.18
C ASP A 297 7.08 1.81 18.64
N SER A 298 7.42 0.64 18.12
CA SER A 298 8.73 0.38 17.54
C SER A 298 8.97 1.15 16.25
N ALA A 299 7.94 1.31 15.42
CA ALA A 299 7.99 2.19 14.25
C ALA A 299 8.29 3.63 14.69
N ASN A 300 7.61 4.15 15.73
CA ASN A 300 7.83 5.51 16.22
C ASN A 300 9.27 5.73 16.73
N ILE A 301 9.81 4.77 17.50
CA ILE A 301 11.19 4.79 17.99
C ILE A 301 12.19 4.77 16.82
N TRP A 302 11.98 3.86 15.87
CA TRP A 302 12.83 3.77 14.67
C TRP A 302 12.78 5.03 13.82
N LEU A 303 11.60 5.60 13.63
CA LEU A 303 11.37 6.84 12.90
C LEU A 303 12.08 8.04 13.55
N GLU A 304 12.25 8.11 14.88
CA GLU A 304 13.06 9.20 15.49
C GLU A 304 14.48 9.19 14.96
N SER A 305 15.13 8.02 15.01
CA SER A 305 16.51 7.89 14.53
C SER A 305 16.61 8.08 13.02
N PHE A 306 15.63 7.58 12.26
CA PHE A 306 15.55 7.74 10.82
C PHE A 306 15.45 9.22 10.43
N TYR A 307 14.50 9.96 10.99
CA TYR A 307 14.25 11.36 10.63
C TYR A 307 15.37 12.31 11.04
N HIS A 308 16.02 12.07 12.17
CA HIS A 308 17.20 12.84 12.55
C HIS A 308 18.29 12.79 11.45
N LYS A 309 18.46 11.62 10.82
CA LYS A 309 19.42 11.42 9.72
C LYS A 309 18.90 11.85 8.36
N LEU A 310 17.57 11.97 8.19
CA LEU A 310 16.95 12.39 6.93
C LEU A 310 17.08 13.88 6.68
N THR A 311 17.02 14.71 7.73
CA THR A 311 16.97 16.18 7.64
C THR A 311 18.01 16.80 6.71
N PRO A 312 19.31 16.41 6.72
CA PRO A 312 20.30 16.97 5.81
C PRO A 312 19.97 16.73 4.32
N PHE A 313 19.33 15.62 4.00
CA PHE A 313 18.94 15.28 2.62
C PHE A 313 17.73 16.08 2.16
N LEU A 314 16.79 16.39 3.06
CA LEU A 314 15.65 17.26 2.73
C LEU A 314 16.13 18.63 2.26
N ASN A 315 17.05 19.25 3.02
CA ASN A 315 17.58 20.56 2.68
C ASN A 315 18.37 20.57 1.36
N LYS A 316 18.98 19.44 1.00
CA LYS A 316 19.77 19.30 -0.23
C LYS A 316 18.92 19.00 -1.45
N CYS A 317 17.91 18.14 -1.30
CA CYS A 317 17.20 17.53 -2.42
C CYS A 317 15.84 18.17 -2.72
N THR A 318 15.21 18.84 -1.75
CA THR A 318 13.80 19.30 -1.86
C THR A 318 13.63 20.79 -1.80
#